data_AF-A0A6G3TBG2-F1
#
_entry.id   AF-A0A6G3TBG2-F1
#
_cell.length_a   1.000
_cell.length_b   1.000
_cell.length_c   1.000
_cell.angle_alpha   90.00
_cell.angle_beta   90.00
_cell.angle_gamma   90.00
#
_symmetry.space_group_name_H-M   'P 1'
#
loop_
_entity.id
_entity.type
_entity.pdbx_description
1 polymer ?
#
loop_
_entity_poly.entity_id
_entity_poly.type
_entity_poly.pdbx_seq_one_letter_code
_entity_poly.pdbx_strand_id
1 'polypeptide(L)'
;MGAPELPAQLREAARSAPEHWLALTDPGWTGEGPPPAWAVMGQVRSGPDGEIAEWQANDEHRPSPVTRGWPAPTDEIDEAIQLAVTGYGPVEDVVRLLATAEVAFPVDPAGRPLVASTPDTIPALPVYTSGGQIAGLGRLAYEALPVAQLLPLLAPEQRLLVNPAGAACLLMETEALLGAGPEEPGGAGEPATAGTRDFAVQPAS
;
A
#
# COMPACT_ATOMS: atom_id res chain seq x y z
N MET A 1 -15.18 24.30 2.17
CA MET A 1 -13.85 23.67 2.20
C MET A 1 -12.96 24.52 1.29
N GLY A 2 -11.95 25.20 1.83
CA GLY A 2 -11.07 26.06 1.04
C GLY A 2 -10.19 25.21 0.11
N ALA A 3 -9.74 25.78 -1.01
CA ALA A 3 -8.78 25.11 -1.89
C ALA A 3 -7.53 24.68 -1.08
N PRO A 4 -6.95 23.50 -1.35
CA PRO A 4 -5.70 23.09 -0.70
C PRO A 4 -4.60 24.13 -0.98
N GLU A 5 -3.61 24.24 -0.09
CA GLU A 5 -2.43 25.05 -0.39
C GLU A 5 -1.75 24.51 -1.65
N LEU A 6 -1.86 25.27 -2.74
CA LEU A 6 -1.37 24.84 -4.03
C LEU A 6 0.18 24.85 -4.03
N PRO A 7 0.85 23.81 -4.57
CA PRO A 7 2.30 23.78 -4.69
C PRO A 7 2.85 24.96 -5.50
N ALA A 8 4.06 25.41 -5.21
CA ALA A 8 4.73 26.47 -5.96
C ALA A 8 4.88 26.11 -7.45
N GLN A 9 5.19 24.84 -7.73
CA GLN A 9 5.33 24.29 -9.08
C GLN A 9 4.03 24.40 -9.88
N LEU A 10 2.87 24.28 -9.23
CA LEU A 10 1.58 24.44 -9.91
C LEU A 10 1.34 25.90 -10.29
N ARG A 11 1.76 26.86 -9.45
CA ARG A 11 1.70 28.30 -9.79
C ARG A 11 2.65 28.66 -10.93
N GLU A 12 3.84 28.07 -10.96
CA GLU A 12 4.81 28.25 -12.06
C GLU A 12 4.28 27.67 -13.37
N ALA A 13 3.61 26.51 -13.32
CA ALA A 13 2.92 25.94 -14.46
C ALA A 13 1.77 26.83 -14.95
N ALA A 14 0.98 27.40 -14.03
CA ALA A 14 -0.11 28.34 -14.37
C ALA A 14 0.38 29.57 -15.12
N ARG A 15 1.53 30.13 -14.72
CA ARG A 15 2.17 31.26 -15.41
C ARG A 15 2.69 30.91 -16.81
N SER A 16 3.07 29.65 -16.99
CA SER A 16 3.61 29.15 -18.26
C SER A 16 2.51 28.71 -19.24
N ALA A 17 1.27 28.53 -18.75
CA ALA A 17 0.11 28.11 -19.52
C ALA A 17 -1.13 28.94 -19.13
N PRO A 18 -1.24 30.21 -19.53
CA PRO A 18 -2.40 31.06 -19.22
C PRO A 18 -3.67 30.55 -19.92
N GLU A 19 -4.83 30.69 -19.27
CA GLU A 19 -6.13 30.21 -19.76
C GLU A 19 -6.23 28.68 -19.95
N HIS A 20 -5.43 27.90 -19.21
CA HIS A 20 -5.42 26.43 -19.26
C HIS A 20 -5.89 25.79 -17.94
N TRP A 21 -6.37 24.55 -18.03
CA TRP A 21 -6.60 23.70 -16.88
C TRP A 21 -5.36 22.88 -16.57
N LEU A 22 -4.94 22.88 -15.31
CA LEU A 22 -3.78 22.17 -14.80
C LEU A 22 -4.22 21.22 -13.69
N ALA A 23 -3.95 19.93 -13.86
CA ALA A 23 -4.25 18.91 -12.87
C ALA A 23 -3.26 19.00 -11.70
N LEU A 24 -3.78 18.84 -10.48
CA LEU A 24 -2.99 18.62 -9.27
C LEU A 24 -3.03 17.13 -8.92
N THR A 25 -1.93 16.44 -9.17
CA THR A 25 -1.76 15.02 -8.85
C THR A 25 -1.54 14.82 -7.35
N ASP A 26 -2.09 13.74 -6.81
CA ASP A 26 -1.81 13.31 -5.44
C ASP A 26 -0.32 12.96 -5.31
N PRO A 27 0.40 13.50 -4.31
CA PRO A 27 1.84 13.26 -4.13
C PRO A 27 2.20 11.80 -3.88
N GLY A 28 1.25 10.95 -3.46
CA GLY A 28 1.46 9.52 -3.29
C GLY A 28 1.47 8.72 -4.59
N TRP A 29 1.11 9.33 -5.73
CA TRP A 29 1.11 8.63 -7.02
C TRP A 29 2.50 8.66 -7.67
N THR A 30 3.05 7.47 -7.96
CA THR A 30 4.41 7.28 -8.50
C THR A 30 4.44 6.56 -9.86
N GLY A 31 3.29 6.42 -10.51
CA GLY A 31 3.18 5.70 -11.79
C GLY A 31 3.86 6.42 -12.97
N GLU A 32 4.02 5.69 -14.07
CA GLU A 32 4.49 6.27 -15.33
C GLU A 32 3.32 6.83 -16.17
N GLY A 33 3.58 7.90 -16.91
CA GLY A 33 2.61 8.50 -17.83
C GLY A 33 1.65 9.49 -17.16
N PRO A 34 0.47 9.74 -17.77
CA PRO A 34 -0.56 10.58 -17.15
C PRO A 34 -1.19 9.87 -15.93
N PRO A 35 -1.41 10.58 -14.81
CA PRO A 35 -2.08 10.00 -13.66
C PRO A 35 -3.52 9.59 -14.02
N PRO A 36 -3.99 8.44 -13.53
CA PRO A 36 -5.40 8.07 -13.65
C PRO A 36 -6.26 9.06 -12.86
N ALA A 37 -7.54 9.18 -13.23
CA ALA A 37 -8.46 10.13 -12.60
C ALA A 37 -8.49 10.01 -11.06
N TRP A 38 -8.48 8.80 -10.52
CA TRP A 38 -8.49 8.59 -9.06
C TRP A 38 -7.25 9.12 -8.33
N ALA A 39 -6.13 9.33 -9.03
CA ALA A 39 -4.89 9.88 -8.49
C ALA A 39 -4.77 11.40 -8.63
N VAL A 40 -5.78 12.06 -9.21
CA VAL A 40 -5.82 13.52 -9.36
C VAL A 40 -6.69 14.12 -8.27
N MET A 41 -6.15 15.04 -7.47
CA MET A 41 -6.88 15.72 -6.39
C MET A 41 -7.93 16.70 -6.93
N GLY A 42 -7.65 17.28 -8.09
CA GLY A 42 -8.47 18.28 -8.74
C GLY A 42 -7.67 19.04 -9.78
N GLN A 43 -8.23 20.14 -10.26
CA GLN A 43 -7.62 20.96 -11.29
C GLN A 43 -7.79 22.44 -10.99
N VAL A 44 -6.79 23.22 -11.38
CA VAL A 44 -6.82 24.68 -11.34
C VAL A 44 -6.95 25.24 -12.75
N ARG A 45 -7.69 26.32 -12.90
CA ARG A 45 -7.68 27.12 -14.13
C ARG A 45 -6.77 28.32 -13.94
N SER A 46 -5.80 28.50 -14.84
CA SER A 46 -5.04 29.73 -14.92
C SER A 46 -5.85 30.82 -15.63
N GLY A 47 -5.70 32.06 -15.15
CA GLY A 47 -6.24 33.25 -15.78
C GLY A 47 -5.36 33.76 -16.92
N PRO A 48 -5.78 34.86 -17.59
CA PRO A 48 -5.01 35.48 -18.68
C PRO A 48 -3.63 36.03 -18.25
N ASP A 49 -3.46 36.33 -16.97
CA ASP A 49 -2.22 36.77 -16.34
C ASP A 49 -1.36 35.61 -15.82
N GLY A 50 -1.84 34.36 -15.97
CA GLY A 50 -1.18 33.18 -15.46
C GLY A 50 -1.37 32.96 -13.95
N GLU A 51 -2.19 33.76 -13.28
CA GLU A 51 -2.57 33.53 -11.88
C GLU A 51 -3.72 32.52 -11.79
N ILE A 52 -3.90 31.90 -10.63
CA ILE A 52 -4.91 30.84 -10.47
C ILE A 52 -6.29 31.48 -10.26
N ALA A 53 -7.20 31.25 -11.19
CA ALA A 53 -8.52 31.85 -11.23
C ALA A 53 -9.62 30.94 -10.65
N GLU A 54 -9.50 29.63 -10.79
CA GLU A 54 -10.55 28.67 -10.42
C GLU A 54 -9.95 27.37 -9.89
N TRP A 55 -10.62 26.75 -8.90
CA TRP A 55 -10.33 25.40 -8.41
C TRP A 55 -11.55 24.50 -8.61
N GLN A 56 -11.32 23.33 -9.17
CA GLN A 56 -12.32 22.27 -9.30
C GLN A 56 -11.78 21.00 -8.63
N ALA A 57 -12.44 20.58 -7.55
CA ALA A 57 -12.13 19.31 -6.90
C ALA A 57 -12.53 18.13 -7.79
N ASN A 58 -11.81 17.02 -7.66
CA ASN A 58 -12.14 15.77 -8.31
C ASN A 58 -12.82 14.81 -7.32
N ASP A 59 -14.09 14.49 -7.55
CA ASP A 59 -14.86 13.59 -6.68
C ASP A 59 -14.40 12.12 -6.79
N GLU A 60 -13.65 11.77 -7.83
CA GLU A 60 -13.06 10.43 -7.99
C GLU A 60 -11.74 10.26 -7.24
N HIS A 61 -11.19 11.34 -6.66
CA HIS A 61 -9.91 11.33 -5.95
C HIS A 61 -9.92 10.32 -4.80
N ARG A 62 -8.88 9.48 -4.76
CA ARG A 62 -8.58 8.58 -3.66
C ARG A 62 -7.36 9.14 -2.91
N PRO A 63 -7.53 9.71 -1.70
CA PRO A 63 -6.42 10.27 -0.95
C PRO A 63 -5.38 9.22 -0.56
N SER A 64 -4.11 9.46 -0.93
CA SER A 64 -2.96 8.67 -0.47
C SER A 64 -2.71 8.82 1.04
N PRO A 65 -1.82 8.00 1.64
CA PRO A 65 -1.45 8.14 3.06
C PRO A 65 -0.96 9.56 3.40
N VAL A 66 -0.13 10.14 2.53
CA VAL A 66 0.41 11.50 2.70
C VAL A 66 -0.72 12.53 2.65
N THR A 67 -1.62 12.43 1.67
CA THR A 67 -2.75 13.35 1.52
C THR A 67 -3.76 13.22 2.67
N ARG A 68 -3.85 12.04 3.30
CA ARG A 68 -4.62 11.83 4.54
C ARG A 68 -3.96 12.40 5.79
N GLY A 69 -2.71 12.85 5.69
CA GLY A 69 -1.93 13.33 6.84
C GLY A 69 -1.55 12.19 7.80
N TRP A 70 -1.43 10.97 7.30
CA TRP A 70 -0.97 9.85 8.12
C TRP A 70 0.50 10.01 8.50
N PRO A 71 0.91 9.53 9.69
CA PRO A 71 2.31 9.50 10.08
C PRO A 71 3.14 8.66 9.11
N ALA A 72 4.45 8.94 9.05
CA ALA A 72 5.38 8.08 8.33
C ALA A 72 5.28 6.64 8.85
N PRO A 73 5.35 5.63 7.96
CA PRO A 73 5.21 4.24 8.35
C PRO A 73 6.33 3.84 9.31
N THR A 74 6.00 2.97 10.27
CA THR A 74 6.96 2.54 11.30
C THR A 74 7.93 1.46 10.82
N ASP A 75 7.55 0.74 9.77
CA ASP A 75 8.29 -0.34 9.12
C ASP A 75 7.70 -0.60 7.71
N GLU A 76 8.31 -1.51 6.95
CA GLU A 76 7.89 -1.86 5.59
C GLU A 76 6.48 -2.49 5.55
N ILE A 77 6.06 -3.18 6.60
CA ILE A 77 4.72 -3.80 6.67
C ILE A 77 3.65 -2.72 6.90
N ASP A 78 3.89 -1.77 7.81
CA ASP A 78 3.01 -0.61 8.00
C ASP A 78 2.92 0.23 6.73
N GLU A 79 4.03 0.43 6.00
CA GLU A 79 4.02 1.08 4.69
C GLU A 79 3.11 0.34 3.69
N ALA A 80 3.31 -0.97 3.54
CA ALA A 80 2.49 -1.78 2.65
C ALA A 80 1.00 -1.76 3.04
N ILE A 81 0.68 -1.80 4.34
CA ILE A 81 -0.71 -1.70 4.84
C ILE A 81 -1.30 -0.33 4.50
N GLN A 82 -0.57 0.76 4.74
CA GLN A 82 -1.04 2.11 4.43
C GLN A 82 -1.32 2.28 2.93
N LEU A 83 -0.44 1.76 2.06
CA LEU A 83 -0.62 1.77 0.61
C LEU A 83 -1.81 0.89 0.18
N ALA A 84 -1.94 -0.31 0.71
CA ALA A 84 -3.04 -1.23 0.37
C ALA A 84 -4.41 -0.66 0.75
N VAL A 85 -4.56 -0.14 1.96
CA VAL A 85 -5.84 0.44 2.45
C VAL A 85 -6.25 1.69 1.68
N THR A 86 -5.29 2.44 1.15
CA THR A 86 -5.56 3.63 0.32
C THR A 86 -5.70 3.31 -1.17
N GLY A 87 -5.41 2.07 -1.58
CA GLY A 87 -5.45 1.63 -2.98
C GLY A 87 -4.23 2.05 -3.81
N TYR A 88 -3.14 2.46 -3.16
CA TYR A 88 -1.87 2.84 -3.78
C TYR A 88 -0.87 1.67 -3.88
N GLY A 89 -1.17 0.53 -3.25
CA GLY A 89 -0.36 -0.69 -3.33
C GLY A 89 -1.22 -1.95 -3.30
N PRO A 90 -0.69 -3.08 -3.80
CA PRO A 90 -1.37 -4.37 -3.73
C PRO A 90 -1.34 -4.94 -2.30
N VAL A 91 -2.39 -5.68 -1.92
CA VAL A 91 -2.44 -6.36 -0.61
C VAL A 91 -1.43 -7.51 -0.53
N GLU A 92 -1.03 -8.04 -1.69
CA GLU A 92 -0.04 -9.09 -1.85
C GLU A 92 1.35 -8.68 -1.32
N ASP A 93 1.68 -7.39 -1.32
CA ASP A 93 2.91 -6.89 -0.70
C ASP A 93 2.87 -7.06 0.82
N VAL A 94 1.71 -6.82 1.45
CA VAL A 94 1.51 -7.06 2.88
C VAL A 94 1.65 -8.55 3.20
N VAL A 95 1.02 -9.42 2.40
CA VAL A 95 1.09 -10.88 2.56
C VAL A 95 2.55 -11.36 2.51
N ARG A 96 3.30 -10.94 1.49
CA ARG A 96 4.70 -11.33 1.28
C ARG A 96 5.60 -10.90 2.44
N LEU A 97 5.48 -9.65 2.89
CA LEU A 97 6.30 -9.13 3.99
C LEU A 97 5.93 -9.84 5.30
N LEU A 98 4.63 -9.95 5.59
CA LEU A 98 4.15 -10.52 6.85
C LEU A 98 4.49 -12.02 6.97
N ALA A 99 4.46 -12.79 5.88
CA ALA A 99 4.76 -14.23 5.89
C ALA A 99 6.17 -14.56 6.42
N THR A 100 7.12 -13.63 6.29
CA THR A 100 8.51 -13.81 6.73
C THR A 100 8.86 -13.02 8.00
N ALA A 101 7.92 -12.23 8.52
CA ALA A 101 8.16 -11.33 9.64
C ALA A 101 8.09 -12.04 11.00
N GLU A 102 8.78 -11.46 11.98
CA GLU A 102 8.50 -11.66 13.39
C GLU A 102 7.46 -10.63 13.83
N VAL A 103 6.43 -11.07 14.55
CA VAL A 103 5.38 -10.18 15.07
C VAL A 103 5.23 -10.36 16.57
N ALA A 104 4.96 -9.25 17.25
CA ALA A 104 4.58 -9.26 18.65
C ALA A 104 3.06 -9.41 18.79
N PHE A 105 2.60 -10.13 19.83
CA PHE A 105 1.19 -10.32 20.11
C PHE A 105 0.94 -10.35 21.64
N PRO A 106 -0.21 -9.84 22.11
CA PRO A 106 -0.53 -9.83 23.53
C PRO A 106 -0.78 -11.24 24.05
N VAL A 107 -0.44 -11.47 25.31
CA VAL A 107 -0.67 -12.75 25.99
C VAL A 107 -1.53 -12.60 27.24
N ASP A 108 -2.26 -13.67 27.57
CA ASP A 108 -2.97 -13.81 28.84
C ASP A 108 -2.01 -14.13 30.02
N PRO A 109 -2.48 -14.15 31.28
CA PRO A 109 -1.62 -14.47 32.42
C PRO A 109 -0.97 -15.87 32.40
N ALA A 110 -1.42 -16.77 31.52
CA ALA A 110 -0.82 -18.09 31.32
C ALA A 110 0.16 -18.11 30.12
N GLY A 111 0.44 -16.96 29.50
CA GLY A 111 1.33 -16.84 28.35
C GLY A 111 0.69 -17.26 27.02
N ARG A 112 -0.64 -17.40 26.96
CA ARG A 112 -1.33 -17.81 25.71
C ARG A 112 -1.70 -16.60 24.87
N PRO A 113 -1.71 -16.70 23.53
CA PRO A 113 -2.14 -15.60 22.66
C PRO A 113 -3.53 -15.07 23.05
N LEU A 114 -3.63 -13.76 23.25
CA LEU A 114 -4.87 -13.08 23.61
C LEU A 114 -5.66 -12.74 22.35
N VAL A 115 -6.67 -13.56 22.06
CA VAL A 115 -7.57 -13.37 20.92
C VAL A 115 -8.74 -12.44 21.29
N ALA A 116 -9.01 -11.46 20.44
CA ALA A 116 -10.12 -10.53 20.54
C ALA A 116 -11.20 -10.83 19.48
N SER A 117 -12.30 -10.09 19.49
CA SER A 117 -13.33 -10.17 18.44
C SER A 117 -13.44 -8.84 17.70
N THR A 118 -13.55 -8.90 16.37
CA THR A 118 -13.93 -7.75 15.57
C THR A 118 -15.40 -7.36 15.82
N PRO A 119 -15.87 -6.17 15.39
CA PRO A 119 -17.29 -5.81 15.46
C PRO A 119 -18.21 -6.81 14.77
N ASP A 120 -17.73 -7.48 13.72
CA ASP A 120 -18.42 -8.52 12.96
C ASP A 120 -18.21 -9.93 13.53
N THR A 121 -17.83 -10.02 14.80
CA THR A 121 -17.64 -11.26 15.59
C THR A 121 -16.59 -12.24 15.07
N ILE A 122 -15.67 -11.78 14.20
CA ILE A 122 -14.53 -12.57 13.73
C ILE A 122 -13.47 -12.62 14.84
N PRO A 123 -13.00 -13.81 15.28
CA PRO A 123 -11.94 -13.91 16.25
C PRO A 123 -10.60 -13.51 15.62
N ALA A 124 -9.90 -12.54 16.20
CA ALA A 124 -8.66 -12.02 15.67
C ALA A 124 -7.59 -11.88 16.75
N LEU A 125 -6.38 -12.36 16.46
CA LEU A 125 -5.19 -12.11 17.27
C LEU A 125 -4.58 -10.76 16.83
N PRO A 126 -4.53 -9.74 17.71
CA PRO A 126 -3.81 -8.52 17.43
C PRO A 126 -2.31 -8.80 17.30
N VAL A 127 -1.70 -8.35 16.20
CA VAL A 127 -0.26 -8.48 15.96
C VAL A 127 0.36 -7.13 15.62
N TYR A 128 1.61 -6.94 16.05
CA TYR A 128 2.34 -5.69 15.93
C TYR A 128 3.68 -5.95 15.26
N THR A 129 4.00 -5.15 14.25
CA THR A 129 5.13 -5.42 13.34
C THR A 129 6.40 -4.67 13.73
N SER A 130 6.28 -3.60 14.53
CA SER A 130 7.42 -2.79 14.98
C SER A 130 7.29 -2.33 16.43
N GLY A 131 8.40 -1.86 17.01
CA GLY A 131 8.39 -1.21 18.33
C GLY A 131 7.46 0.01 18.42
N GLY A 132 7.32 0.75 17.31
CA GLY A 132 6.39 1.88 17.22
C GLY A 132 4.93 1.44 17.32
N GLN A 133 4.59 0.29 16.71
CA GLN A 133 3.26 -0.29 16.77
C GLN A 133 2.98 -0.91 18.15
N ILE A 134 3.97 -1.57 18.75
CA ILE A 134 3.88 -2.13 20.11
C ILE A 134 3.57 -1.05 21.15
N ALA A 135 3.99 0.22 20.94
CA ALA A 135 3.63 1.30 21.85
C ALA A 135 2.11 1.47 22.00
N GLY A 136 1.34 1.17 20.95
CA GLY A 136 -0.13 1.17 20.97
C GLY A 136 -0.75 0.08 21.85
N LEU A 137 0.00 -0.98 22.16
CA LEU A 137 -0.43 -2.05 23.08
C LEU A 137 -0.46 -1.58 24.55
N GLY A 138 0.24 -0.49 24.88
CA GLY A 138 0.29 0.07 26.23
C GLY A 138 1.12 -0.79 27.19
N ARG A 139 0.48 -1.31 28.25
CA ARG A 139 1.16 -2.06 29.34
C ARG A 139 0.87 -3.56 29.36
N LEU A 140 0.22 -4.08 28.32
CA LEU A 140 -0.05 -5.53 28.24
C LEU A 140 1.26 -6.27 27.99
N ALA A 141 1.40 -7.45 28.61
CA ALA A 141 2.49 -8.36 28.30
C ALA A 141 2.32 -8.89 26.86
N TYR A 142 3.44 -9.10 26.18
CA TYR A 142 3.46 -9.64 24.83
C TYR A 142 4.59 -10.65 24.69
N GLU A 143 4.42 -11.55 23.73
CA GLU A 143 5.48 -12.38 23.18
C GLU A 143 5.69 -12.02 21.71
N ALA A 144 6.79 -12.49 21.13
CA ALA A 144 7.08 -12.31 19.71
C ALA A 144 7.50 -13.64 19.09
N LEU A 145 6.95 -13.95 17.92
CA LEU A 145 7.28 -15.15 17.15
C LEU A 145 7.29 -14.83 15.65
N PRO A 146 8.11 -15.54 14.85
CA PRO A 146 7.94 -15.57 13.41
C PRO A 146 6.50 -15.96 13.06
N VAL A 147 5.88 -15.27 12.10
CA VAL A 147 4.50 -15.54 11.68
C VAL A 147 4.33 -17.02 11.30
N ALA A 148 5.31 -17.60 10.59
CA ALA A 148 5.30 -19.03 10.25
C ALA A 148 5.22 -19.98 11.46
N GLN A 149 5.70 -19.58 12.64
CA GLN A 149 5.59 -20.34 13.89
C GLN A 149 4.32 -20.02 14.68
N LEU A 150 3.76 -18.81 14.49
CA LEU A 150 2.53 -18.39 15.13
C LEU A 150 1.29 -19.03 14.47
N LEU A 151 1.25 -19.11 13.13
CA LEU A 151 0.08 -19.61 12.38
C LEU A 151 -0.39 -21.01 12.83
N PRO A 152 0.48 -22.01 13.08
CA PRO A 152 0.05 -23.33 13.55
C PRO A 152 -0.58 -23.34 14.95
N LEU A 153 -0.43 -22.26 15.73
CA LEU A 153 -1.01 -22.12 17.07
C LEU A 153 -2.45 -21.57 17.03
N LEU A 154 -2.88 -21.07 15.87
CA LEU A 154 -4.19 -20.44 15.70
C LEU A 154 -5.25 -21.46 15.27
N ALA A 155 -6.48 -21.24 15.72
CA ALA A 155 -7.62 -21.98 15.21
C ALA A 155 -7.94 -21.54 13.77
N PRO A 156 -8.52 -22.40 12.91
CA PRO A 156 -8.80 -22.07 11.51
C PRO A 156 -9.69 -20.83 11.31
N GLU A 157 -10.55 -20.51 12.27
CA GLU A 157 -11.44 -19.34 12.21
C GLU A 157 -10.75 -18.05 12.67
N GLN A 158 -9.57 -18.16 13.30
CA GLN A 158 -8.84 -17.00 13.80
C GLN A 158 -8.12 -16.27 12.67
N ARG A 159 -8.03 -14.96 12.84
CA ARG A 159 -7.39 -14.03 11.89
C ARG A 159 -6.26 -13.28 12.58
N LEU A 160 -5.37 -12.69 11.79
CA LEU A 160 -4.41 -11.71 12.32
C LEU A 160 -4.98 -10.30 12.11
N LEU A 161 -5.10 -9.52 13.18
CA LEU A 161 -5.38 -8.08 13.08
C LEU A 161 -4.06 -7.32 13.20
N VAL A 162 -3.53 -6.89 12.07
CA VAL A 162 -2.19 -6.31 11.98
C VAL A 162 -2.24 -4.81 12.27
N ASN A 163 -1.39 -4.36 13.20
CA ASN A 163 -1.22 -2.96 13.62
C ASN A 163 -2.54 -2.26 13.98
N PRO A 164 -3.35 -2.80 14.91
CA PRO A 164 -4.70 -2.29 15.23
C PRO A 164 -4.73 -0.85 15.75
N ALA A 165 -3.62 -0.34 16.27
CA ALA A 165 -3.47 1.01 16.79
C ALA A 165 -2.78 1.97 15.80
N GLY A 166 -2.38 1.48 14.62
CA GLY A 166 -1.69 2.24 13.59
C GLY A 166 -2.62 3.18 12.82
N ALA A 167 -2.03 3.98 11.92
CA ALA A 167 -2.79 4.85 11.02
C ALA A 167 -3.69 4.06 10.06
N ALA A 168 -3.25 2.85 9.71
CA ALA A 168 -4.00 1.84 9.02
C ALA A 168 -3.81 0.49 9.72
N CYS A 169 -4.82 -0.36 9.64
CA CYS A 169 -4.79 -1.74 10.11
C CYS A 169 -5.38 -2.67 9.06
N LEU A 170 -5.02 -3.95 9.11
CA LEU A 170 -5.53 -4.94 8.17
C LEU A 170 -5.90 -6.23 8.90
N LEU A 171 -7.07 -6.77 8.58
CA LEU A 171 -7.50 -8.09 9.04
C LEU A 171 -7.10 -9.12 7.99
N MET A 172 -6.29 -10.08 8.39
CA MET A 172 -5.67 -11.06 7.49
C MET A 172 -6.17 -12.47 7.76
N GLU A 173 -6.57 -13.13 6.68
CA GLU A 173 -6.81 -14.57 6.63
C GLU A 173 -5.49 -15.32 6.84
N THR A 174 -5.50 -16.29 7.75
CA THR A 174 -4.30 -17.08 8.09
C THR A 174 -3.82 -17.92 6.90
N GLU A 175 -4.76 -18.37 6.07
CA GLU A 175 -4.55 -19.20 4.90
C GLU A 175 -3.79 -18.46 3.80
N ALA A 176 -4.01 -17.15 3.66
CA ALA A 176 -3.30 -16.31 2.71
C ALA A 176 -1.79 -16.24 3.03
N LEU A 177 -1.41 -16.37 4.30
CA LEU A 177 -0.03 -16.32 4.77
C LEU A 177 0.69 -17.67 4.66
N LEU A 178 -0.04 -18.79 4.77
CA LEU A 178 0.52 -20.14 4.65
C LEU A 178 1.03 -20.46 3.23
N GLY A 179 0.43 -19.84 2.20
CA GLY A 179 0.81 -20.04 0.80
C GLY A 179 1.99 -19.19 0.31
N ALA A 180 2.42 -18.20 1.10
CA ALA A 180 3.38 -17.16 0.68
C ALA A 180 4.82 -17.41 1.16
N GLY A 181 5.19 -18.67 1.38
CA GLY A 181 6.57 -19.05 1.68
C GLY A 181 7.56 -18.54 0.62
N PRO A 182 8.86 -18.45 0.94
CA PRO A 182 9.85 -17.90 0.01
C PRO A 182 9.77 -18.65 -1.32
N GLU A 183 9.40 -17.96 -2.40
CA GLU A 183 9.56 -18.50 -3.74
C GLU A 183 11.05 -18.77 -3.96
N GLU A 184 11.40 -20.05 -4.15
CA GLU A 184 12.69 -20.42 -4.70
C GLU A 184 12.85 -19.71 -6.05
N PRO A 185 13.97 -19.03 -6.33
CA PRO A 185 14.17 -18.32 -7.58
C PRO A 185 14.02 -19.31 -8.74
N GLY A 186 12.94 -19.15 -9.49
CA GLY A 186 12.58 -20.00 -10.61
C GLY A 186 13.75 -20.13 -11.58
N GLY A 187 14.12 -21.39 -11.86
CA GLY A 187 15.22 -21.76 -12.73
C GLY A 187 15.16 -21.00 -14.05
N ALA A 188 16.31 -20.42 -14.40
CA ALA A 188 16.54 -19.78 -15.68
C ALA A 188 16.05 -20.70 -16.81
N GLY A 189 15.02 -20.25 -17.53
CA GLY A 189 14.58 -20.90 -18.75
C GLY A 189 15.73 -20.96 -19.75
N GLU A 190 16.08 -22.18 -20.15
CA GLU A 190 16.98 -22.45 -21.27
C GLU A 190 16.48 -21.72 -22.53
N PRO A 191 17.36 -21.00 -23.26
CA PRO A 191 16.95 -20.33 -24.48
C PRO A 191 16.66 -21.37 -25.57
N ALA A 192 15.43 -21.34 -26.07
CA ALA A 192 15.01 -22.08 -27.26
C ALA A 192 15.89 -21.69 -28.46
N THR A 193 16.43 -22.72 -29.11
CA THR A 193 17.26 -22.63 -30.31
C THR A 193 16.52 -21.93 -31.45
N ALA A 194 17.09 -20.83 -31.93
CA ALA A 194 16.62 -20.10 -33.10
C ALA A 194 16.78 -20.96 -34.37
N GLY A 195 15.66 -21.38 -34.94
CA GLY A 195 15.61 -22.00 -36.26
C GLY A 195 15.91 -20.96 -37.34
N THR A 196 16.99 -21.19 -38.08
CA THR A 196 17.34 -20.52 -39.34
C THR A 196 16.16 -20.54 -40.31
N ARG A 197 15.70 -19.37 -40.74
CA ARG A 197 14.85 -19.21 -41.93
C ARG A 197 15.63 -18.50 -43.02
N ASP A 198 15.97 -19.28 -44.04
CA ASP A 198 16.43 -18.86 -45.36
C ASP A 198 15.57 -17.73 -45.94
N PHE A 199 16.21 -16.62 -46.30
CA PHE A 199 15.65 -15.61 -47.20
C PHE A 199 16.10 -15.93 -48.61
N ALA A 200 15.22 -16.55 -49.41
CA ALA A 200 15.40 -16.69 -50.84
C ALA A 200 15.09 -15.36 -51.54
N VAL A 201 16.11 -14.81 -52.20
CA VAL A 201 16.04 -13.66 -53.11
C VAL A 201 15.32 -14.08 -54.40
N GLN A 202 14.26 -13.34 -54.78
CA GLN A 202 13.71 -13.41 -56.13
C GLN A 202 14.37 -12.34 -57.02
N PRO A 203 14.82 -12.67 -58.24
CA PRO A 203 15.28 -11.68 -59.20
C PRO A 203 14.12 -11.07 -60.00
N ALA A 204 14.30 -9.80 -60.38
CA ALA A 204 13.36 -9.02 -61.18
C ALA A 204 13.32 -9.45 -62.65
N SER A 205 12.10 -9.50 -63.22
CA SER A 205 11.73 -9.00 -64.56
C SER A 205 10.22 -9.02 -64.71
#